data_AF-A0A7Y0FSV4-F1
#
_entry.id   AF-A0A7Y0FSV4-F1
#
_cell.length_a   1.000
_cell.length_b   1.000
_cell.length_c   1.000
_cell.angle_alpha   90.00
_cell.angle_beta   90.00
_cell.angle_gamma   90.00
#
_symmetry.space_group_name_H-M   'P 1'
#
loop_
_entity.id
_entity.type
_entity.pdbx_description
1 polymer ?
#
loop_
_entity_poly.entity_id
_entity_poly.type
_entity_poly.pdbx_seq_one_letter_code
_entity_poly.pdbx_strand_id
1 'polypeptide(L)'
;MQGHITLSKKERHYQFFYLILMLVAAMIFLGIIFLKGFESPFSDEDVRGIQSLQQKTEFESQQKILQPEMDSTYLRISKIKDKAPESFVENNIFNGINGLASYFHSTDVVDIRKDAYPQIAKFYKMYFEDKKVISTTAEDIKKFNQQLEDCRIGFKSTQDRLYERNNAMRERTQ
;
A
#
# COMPACT_ATOMS: atom_id res chain seq x y z
N MET A 1 -19.54 -28.54 82.30
CA MET A 1 -20.43 -29.72 82.27
C MET A 1 -20.51 -30.21 80.84
N GLN A 2 -19.77 -31.26 80.51
CA GLN A 2 -19.75 -31.88 79.18
C GLN A 2 -20.94 -32.84 79.08
N GLY A 3 -22.03 -32.38 78.47
CA GLY A 3 -23.17 -33.23 78.15
C GLY A 3 -22.77 -34.19 77.04
N HIS A 4 -22.41 -35.42 77.40
CA HIS A 4 -22.27 -36.52 76.45
C HIS A 4 -23.66 -36.84 75.88
N ILE A 5 -24.01 -36.22 74.74
CA ILE A 5 -25.22 -36.60 74.02
C ILE A 5 -24.92 -37.91 73.29
N THR A 6 -25.33 -39.03 73.88
CA THR A 6 -25.32 -40.33 73.22
C THR A 6 -26.49 -40.36 72.22
N LEU A 7 -26.32 -39.71 71.06
CA LEU A 7 -27.28 -39.83 69.96
C LEU A 7 -27.17 -41.21 69.30
N SER A 8 -28.33 -41.78 69.00
CA SER A 8 -28.48 -43.06 68.31
C SER A 8 -27.84 -42.99 66.91
N LYS A 9 -27.25 -44.10 66.43
CA LYS A 9 -26.54 -44.19 65.12
C LYS A 9 -27.34 -43.61 63.94
N LYS A 10 -28.68 -43.65 63.99
CA LYS A 10 -29.57 -43.06 62.98
C LYS A 10 -29.57 -41.53 63.00
N GLU A 11 -29.66 -40.90 64.16
CA GLU A 11 -29.71 -39.43 64.29
C GLU A 11 -28.38 -38.76 63.90
N ARG A 12 -27.26 -39.41 64.20
CA ARG A 12 -25.93 -38.96 63.75
C ARG A 12 -25.82 -38.93 62.22
N HIS A 13 -26.47 -39.87 61.53
CA HIS A 13 -26.44 -39.95 60.07
C HIS A 13 -27.26 -38.81 59.44
N TYR A 14 -28.44 -38.50 60.00
CA TYR A 14 -29.23 -37.35 59.57
C TYR A 14 -28.52 -36.01 59.82
N GLN A 15 -27.86 -35.86 60.97
CA GLN A 15 -27.08 -34.66 61.28
C GLN A 15 -25.87 -34.51 60.35
N PHE A 16 -25.21 -35.62 59.99
CA PHE A 16 -24.12 -35.62 59.02
C PHE A 16 -24.57 -35.22 57.61
N PHE A 17 -25.70 -35.77 57.14
CA PHE A 17 -26.29 -35.39 55.86
C PHE A 17 -26.71 -33.92 55.84
N TYR A 18 -27.30 -33.40 56.93
CA TYR A 18 -27.66 -32.00 57.04
C TYR A 18 -26.44 -31.07 56.94
N LEU A 19 -25.33 -31.42 57.60
CA LEU A 19 -24.07 -30.67 57.52
C LEU A 19 -23.47 -30.69 56.10
N ILE A 20 -23.52 -31.83 55.41
CA ILE A 20 -23.08 -31.91 54.01
C ILE A 20 -23.94 -31.01 53.12
N LEU A 21 -25.26 -31.04 53.30
CA LEU A 21 -26.19 -30.24 52.51
C LEU A 21 -25.97 -28.74 52.74
N MET A 22 -25.75 -28.33 53.99
CA MET A 22 -25.35 -26.96 54.36
C MET A 22 -24.02 -26.54 53.71
N LEU A 23 -23.03 -27.43 53.70
CA LEU A 23 -21.71 -27.16 53.11
C LEU A 23 -21.80 -27.02 51.58
N VAL A 24 -22.55 -27.89 50.92
CA VAL A 24 -22.79 -27.78 49.46
C VAL A 24 -23.54 -26.50 49.13
N ALA A 25 -24.58 -26.16 49.90
CA ALA A 25 -25.30 -24.91 49.72
C ALA A 25 -24.38 -23.68 49.90
N ALA A 26 -23.53 -23.68 50.93
CA ALA A 26 -22.56 -22.60 51.16
C ALA A 26 -21.56 -22.47 50.01
N MET A 27 -21.06 -23.60 49.46
CA MET A 27 -20.16 -23.57 48.30
C MET A 27 -20.85 -23.03 47.04
N ILE A 28 -22.12 -23.38 46.81
CA ILE A 28 -22.90 -22.85 45.67
C ILE A 28 -23.10 -21.34 45.84
N PHE A 29 -23.48 -20.88 47.04
CA PHE A 29 -23.66 -19.45 47.31
C PHE A 29 -22.35 -18.66 47.14
N LEU A 30 -21.24 -19.16 47.67
CA LEU A 30 -19.93 -18.56 47.48
C LEU A 30 -19.53 -18.54 46.00
N GLY A 31 -19.75 -19.64 45.28
CA GLY A 31 -19.50 -19.72 43.83
C GLY A 31 -20.28 -18.66 43.05
N ILE A 32 -21.58 -18.48 43.33
CA ILE A 32 -22.40 -17.45 42.68
C ILE A 32 -21.92 -16.04 43.02
N ILE A 33 -21.57 -15.77 44.29
CA ILE A 33 -21.10 -14.45 44.72
C ILE A 33 -19.76 -14.10 44.08
N PHE A 34 -18.81 -15.04 44.03
CA PHE A 34 -17.50 -14.82 43.40
C PHE A 34 -17.59 -14.70 41.88
N LEU A 35 -18.44 -15.49 41.22
CA LEU A 35 -18.57 -15.46 39.75
C LEU A 35 -19.38 -14.26 39.23
N LYS A 36 -20.28 -13.69 40.04
CA LYS A 36 -21.12 -12.55 39.63
C LYS A 36 -20.33 -11.25 39.42
N GLY A 37 -19.12 -11.14 39.98
CA GLY A 37 -18.24 -9.97 39.85
C GLY A 37 -16.97 -10.22 39.03
N PHE A 38 -16.81 -11.39 38.43
CA PHE A 38 -15.63 -11.73 37.63
C PHE A 38 -15.88 -11.33 36.18
N GLU A 39 -15.50 -10.10 35.81
CA GLU A 39 -15.39 -9.71 34.40
C GLU A 39 -14.30 -10.55 33.75
N SER A 40 -14.67 -11.36 32.76
CA SER A 40 -13.72 -12.24 32.06
C SER A 40 -12.64 -11.39 31.39
N PRO A 41 -11.35 -11.54 31.75
CA PRO A 41 -10.26 -10.82 31.08
C PRO A 41 -10.04 -11.30 29.62
N PHE A 42 -10.77 -12.33 29.20
CA PHE A 42 -10.64 -12.95 27.88
C PHE A 42 -11.78 -12.61 26.91
N SER A 43 -12.87 -11.93 27.32
CA SER A 43 -13.98 -11.72 26.36
C SER A 43 -13.74 -10.55 25.41
N ASP A 44 -13.21 -9.43 25.89
CA ASP A 44 -13.26 -8.19 25.12
C ASP A 44 -11.92 -7.87 24.43
N GLU A 45 -10.80 -8.13 25.10
CA GLU A 45 -9.46 -7.95 24.50
C GLU A 45 -9.18 -9.00 23.43
N ASP A 46 -9.57 -10.26 23.65
CA ASP A 46 -9.34 -11.34 22.68
C ASP A 46 -10.20 -11.15 21.42
N VAL A 47 -11.46 -10.71 21.58
CA VAL A 47 -12.34 -10.38 20.44
C VAL A 47 -11.79 -9.20 19.62
N ARG A 48 -11.25 -8.16 20.26
CA ARG A 48 -10.56 -7.05 19.57
C ARG A 48 -9.29 -7.52 18.87
N GLY A 49 -8.52 -8.41 19.51
CA GLY A 49 -7.34 -9.05 18.92
C GLY A 49 -7.69 -9.80 17.64
N ILE A 50 -8.72 -10.66 17.69
CA ILE A 50 -9.21 -11.43 16.54
C ILE A 50 -9.72 -10.53 15.42
N GLN A 51 -10.50 -9.49 15.72
CA GLN A 51 -10.96 -8.52 14.72
C GLN A 51 -9.78 -7.78 14.04
N SER A 52 -8.76 -7.40 14.81
CA SER A 52 -7.57 -6.75 14.27
C SER A 52 -6.76 -7.67 13.35
N LEU A 53 -6.70 -8.97 13.66
CA LEU A 53 -6.05 -9.97 12.83
C LEU A 53 -6.82 -10.17 11.52
N GLN A 54 -8.15 -10.26 11.59
CA GLN A 54 -9.00 -10.36 10.39
C GLN A 54 -8.81 -9.17 9.46
N GLN A 55 -8.79 -7.95 10.00
CA GLN A 55 -8.54 -6.73 9.21
C GLN A 55 -7.16 -6.72 8.55
N LYS A 56 -6.12 -7.22 9.24
CA LYS A 56 -4.77 -7.35 8.66
C LYS A 56 -4.73 -8.36 7.52
N THR A 57 -5.38 -9.51 7.68
CA THR A 57 -5.45 -10.54 6.64
C THR A 57 -6.24 -10.05 5.42
N GLU A 58 -7.33 -9.31 5.65
CA GLU A 58 -8.10 -8.70 4.57
C GLU A 58 -7.27 -7.68 3.80
N PHE A 59 -6.57 -6.78 4.51
CA PHE A 59 -5.63 -5.85 3.89
C PHE A 59 -4.55 -6.57 3.08
N GLU A 60 -3.92 -7.62 3.62
CA GLU A 60 -2.88 -8.38 2.91
C GLU A 60 -3.40 -9.04 1.63
N SER A 61 -4.64 -9.54 1.66
CA SER A 61 -5.31 -10.09 0.47
C SER A 61 -5.50 -9.02 -0.61
N GLN A 62 -6.00 -7.85 -0.22
CA GLN A 62 -6.19 -6.71 -1.13
C GLN A 62 -4.85 -6.17 -1.65
N GLN A 63 -3.84 -6.07 -0.79
CA GLN A 63 -2.48 -5.67 -1.17
C GLN A 63 -1.92 -6.62 -2.24
N LYS A 64 -2.11 -7.93 -2.09
CA LYS A 64 -1.63 -8.92 -3.06
C LYS A 64 -2.28 -8.76 -4.44
N ILE A 65 -3.54 -8.35 -4.48
CA ILE A 65 -4.27 -8.06 -5.73
C ILE A 65 -3.75 -6.77 -6.36
N LEU A 66 -3.45 -5.75 -5.57
CA LEU A 66 -3.01 -4.44 -6.05
C LEU A 66 -1.52 -4.40 -6.43
N GLN A 67 -0.69 -5.25 -5.83
CA GLN A 67 0.77 -5.29 -6.01
C GLN A 67 1.20 -5.34 -7.49
N PRO A 68 0.62 -6.18 -8.37
CA PRO A 68 1.00 -6.22 -9.78
C PRO A 68 0.70 -4.91 -10.53
N GLU A 69 -0.39 -4.22 -10.18
CA GLU A 69 -0.74 -2.93 -10.79
C GLU A 69 0.28 -1.86 -10.37
N MET A 70 0.65 -1.84 -9.09
CA MET A 70 1.69 -0.95 -8.57
C MET A 70 3.03 -1.17 -9.28
N ASP A 71 3.50 -2.41 -9.32
CA ASP A 71 4.79 -2.77 -9.92
C ASP A 71 4.79 -2.51 -11.44
N SER A 72 3.69 -2.84 -12.12
CA SER A 72 3.58 -2.60 -13.57
C SER A 72 3.52 -1.12 -13.90
N THR A 73 2.82 -0.30 -13.10
CA THR A 73 2.77 1.16 -13.26
C THR A 73 4.15 1.77 -13.10
N TYR A 74 4.90 1.37 -12.05
CA TYR A 74 6.28 1.80 -11.86
C TYR A 74 7.20 1.39 -13.02
N LEU A 75 7.07 0.15 -13.50
CA LEU A 75 7.83 -0.33 -14.66
C LEU A 75 7.52 0.44 -15.94
N ARG A 76 6.25 0.82 -16.16
CA ARG A 76 5.86 1.65 -17.32
C ARG A 76 6.49 3.03 -17.24
N ILE A 77 6.45 3.68 -16.08
CA ILE A 77 7.06 5.01 -15.88
C ILE A 77 8.58 4.94 -16.05
N SER A 78 9.24 3.95 -15.44
CA SER A 78 10.71 3.83 -15.47
C SER A 78 11.28 3.51 -16.86
N LYS A 79 10.48 2.93 -17.76
CA LYS A 79 10.85 2.67 -19.16
C LYS A 79 10.88 3.92 -20.03
N ILE A 80 10.33 5.06 -19.58
CA ILE A 80 10.39 6.34 -20.30
C ILE A 80 11.84 6.84 -20.26
N LYS A 81 12.42 7.05 -21.45
CA LYS A 81 13.82 7.48 -21.63
C LYS A 81 13.98 8.58 -22.66
N ASP A 82 14.11 8.21 -23.94
CA ASP A 82 14.68 9.09 -24.96
C ASP A 82 13.64 9.70 -25.91
N LYS A 83 12.36 9.41 -25.66
CA LYS A 83 11.23 9.88 -26.46
C LYS A 83 10.05 10.14 -25.54
N ALA A 84 9.30 11.19 -25.84
CA ALA A 84 8.02 11.43 -25.19
C ALA A 84 7.12 10.18 -25.30
N PRO A 85 6.46 9.76 -24.20
CA PRO A 85 5.56 8.62 -24.24
C PRO A 85 4.40 8.86 -25.20
N GLU A 86 3.98 7.81 -25.91
CA GLU A 86 2.78 7.88 -26.74
C GLU A 86 1.53 8.06 -25.87
N SER A 87 0.49 8.74 -26.40
CA SER A 87 -0.72 9.06 -25.65
C SER A 87 -1.39 7.83 -25.03
N PHE A 88 -1.31 6.66 -25.68
CA PHE A 88 -1.81 5.40 -25.12
C PHE A 88 -1.03 4.95 -23.89
N VAL A 89 0.29 5.09 -23.89
CA VAL A 89 1.15 4.75 -22.75
C VAL A 89 0.89 5.70 -21.59
N GLU A 90 0.78 7.00 -21.89
CA GLU A 90 0.44 8.04 -20.91
C GLU A 90 -0.91 7.76 -20.24
N ASN A 91 -1.96 7.48 -21.02
CA ASN A 91 -3.29 7.13 -20.48
C ASN A 91 -3.25 5.87 -19.59
N ASN A 92 -2.50 4.85 -19.98
CA ASN A 92 -2.35 3.64 -19.16
C ASN A 92 -1.65 3.92 -17.84
N ILE A 93 -0.61 4.76 -17.84
CA ILE A 93 0.07 5.19 -16.62
C ILE A 93 -0.89 5.97 -15.72
N PHE A 94 -1.65 6.91 -16.28
CA PHE A 94 -2.66 7.66 -15.51
C PHE A 94 -3.75 6.77 -14.93
N ASN A 95 -4.22 5.78 -15.68
CA ASN A 95 -5.20 4.81 -15.18
C ASN A 95 -4.64 4.01 -14.01
N GLY A 96 -3.39 3.54 -14.08
CA GLY A 96 -2.76 2.83 -12.97
C GLY A 96 -2.56 3.72 -11.74
N ILE A 97 -2.09 4.96 -11.93
CA ILE A 97 -1.95 5.94 -10.84
C ILE A 97 -3.30 6.23 -10.17
N ASN A 98 -4.35 6.50 -10.95
CA ASN A 98 -5.68 6.77 -10.44
C ASN A 98 -6.27 5.53 -9.74
N GLY A 99 -6.04 4.35 -10.30
CA GLY A 99 -6.41 3.07 -9.70
C GLY A 99 -5.81 2.93 -8.30
N LEU A 100 -4.50 3.16 -8.15
CA LEU A 100 -3.81 3.15 -6.84
C LEU A 100 -4.37 4.20 -5.88
N ALA A 101 -4.67 5.41 -6.38
CA ALA A 101 -5.19 6.50 -5.56
C ALA A 101 -6.59 6.20 -4.99
N SER A 102 -7.45 5.53 -5.76
CA SER A 102 -8.84 5.29 -5.38
C SER A 102 -9.11 3.90 -4.82
N TYR A 103 -8.17 2.95 -4.92
CA TYR A 103 -8.42 1.54 -4.63
C TYR A 103 -9.05 1.29 -3.26
N PHE A 104 -8.51 1.93 -2.22
CA PHE A 104 -8.98 1.77 -0.84
C PHE A 104 -10.08 2.76 -0.41
N HIS A 105 -10.58 3.63 -1.30
CA HIS A 105 -11.63 4.59 -0.94
C HIS A 105 -13.00 3.93 -0.76
N SER A 106 -13.26 2.84 -1.48
CA SER A 106 -14.54 2.11 -1.43
C SER A 106 -14.47 0.77 -0.68
N THR A 107 -13.33 0.46 -0.06
CA THR A 107 -13.11 -0.79 0.68
C THR A 107 -13.26 -0.55 2.18
N ASP A 108 -13.93 -1.46 2.88
CA ASP A 108 -14.17 -1.38 4.33
C ASP A 108 -12.94 -1.73 5.18
N VAL A 109 -11.75 -1.81 4.57
CA VAL A 109 -10.49 -2.12 5.27
C VAL A 109 -10.11 -0.96 6.18
N VAL A 110 -9.91 -1.23 7.47
CA VAL A 110 -9.59 -0.21 8.50
C VAL A 110 -8.08 -0.09 8.76
N ASP A 111 -7.26 -0.91 8.11
CA ASP A 111 -5.80 -0.90 8.28
C ASP A 111 -5.16 0.42 7.85
N ILE A 112 -4.35 1.02 8.73
CA ILE A 112 -3.66 2.31 8.50
C ILE A 112 -2.74 2.32 7.28
N ARG A 113 -2.24 1.15 6.86
CA ARG A 113 -1.34 1.03 5.70
C ARG A 113 -2.03 1.40 4.40
N LYS A 114 -3.37 1.37 4.35
CA LYS A 114 -4.15 1.80 3.18
C LYS A 114 -3.90 3.27 2.82
N ASP A 115 -3.59 4.11 3.82
CA ASP A 115 -3.36 5.55 3.64
C ASP A 115 -2.05 5.86 2.90
N ALA A 116 -1.17 4.86 2.75
CA ALA A 116 0.05 4.99 1.96
C ALA A 116 -0.23 5.02 0.45
N TYR A 117 -1.29 4.36 -0.03
CA TYR A 117 -1.55 4.21 -1.48
C TYR A 117 -1.86 5.53 -2.20
N PRO A 118 -2.65 6.46 -1.63
CA PRO A 118 -2.78 7.80 -2.19
C PRO A 118 -1.45 8.56 -2.27
N GLN A 119 -0.52 8.32 -1.34
CA GLN A 119 0.81 8.94 -1.36
C GLN A 119 1.71 8.31 -2.42
N ILE A 120 1.66 6.98 -2.58
CA ILE A 120 2.35 6.26 -3.65
C ILE A 120 1.86 6.76 -5.02
N ALA A 121 0.55 6.93 -5.20
CA ALA A 121 -0.02 7.47 -6.43
C ALA A 121 0.47 8.90 -6.73
N LYS A 122 0.54 9.78 -5.71
CA LYS A 122 1.13 11.12 -5.85
C LYS A 122 2.59 11.06 -6.25
N PHE A 123 3.37 10.17 -5.63
CA PHE A 123 4.77 9.96 -5.99
C PHE A 123 4.90 9.49 -7.44
N TYR A 124 4.09 8.54 -7.89
CA TYR A 124 4.11 8.06 -9.28
C TYR A 124 3.72 9.14 -10.28
N LYS A 125 2.78 10.02 -9.93
CA LYS A 125 2.43 11.18 -10.75
C LYS A 125 3.63 12.12 -10.92
N MET A 126 4.28 12.48 -9.82
CA MET A 126 5.46 13.34 -9.83
C MET A 126 6.61 12.69 -10.63
N TYR A 127 6.87 11.40 -10.39
CA TYR A 127 7.90 10.66 -11.10
C TYR A 127 7.64 10.56 -12.61
N PHE A 128 6.38 10.39 -13.01
CA PHE A 128 5.98 10.42 -14.41
C PHE A 128 6.19 11.79 -15.05
N GLU A 129 5.80 12.86 -14.37
CA GLU A 129 5.98 14.23 -14.84
C GLU A 129 7.48 14.55 -15.05
N ASP A 130 8.34 14.19 -14.09
CA ASP A 130 9.79 14.35 -14.20
C ASP A 130 10.36 13.56 -15.39
N LYS A 131 9.94 12.29 -15.53
CA LYS A 131 10.38 11.43 -16.65
C LYS A 131 9.95 11.99 -18.00
N LYS A 132 8.74 12.55 -18.09
CA LYS A 132 8.23 13.19 -19.30
C LYS A 132 9.11 14.37 -19.69
N VAL A 133 9.39 15.27 -18.76
CA VAL A 133 10.26 16.45 -18.99
C VAL A 133 11.65 16.02 -19.46
N ILE A 134 12.28 15.06 -18.78
CA ILE A 134 13.59 14.55 -19.16
C ILE A 134 13.55 13.97 -20.58
N SER A 135 12.54 13.17 -20.90
CA SER A 135 12.44 12.50 -22.20
C SER A 135 12.23 13.47 -23.36
N THR A 136 11.36 14.47 -23.19
CA THR A 136 11.12 15.50 -24.19
C THR A 136 12.36 16.37 -24.38
N THR A 137 13.04 16.72 -23.29
CA THR A 137 14.28 17.50 -23.36
C THR A 137 15.38 16.74 -24.10
N ALA A 138 15.53 15.44 -23.84
CA ALA A 138 16.49 14.58 -24.55
C ALA A 138 16.16 14.47 -26.05
N GLU A 139 14.88 14.31 -26.39
CA GLU A 139 14.39 14.26 -27.77
C GLU A 139 14.67 15.59 -28.50
N ASP A 140 14.41 16.73 -27.86
CA ASP A 140 14.68 18.06 -28.38
C ASP A 140 16.19 18.29 -28.60
N ILE A 141 17.04 17.92 -27.65
CA ILE A 141 18.50 18.00 -27.80
C ILE A 141 18.96 17.21 -29.03
N LYS A 142 18.45 15.99 -29.21
CA LYS A 142 18.79 15.15 -30.36
C LYS A 142 18.37 15.82 -31.67
N LYS A 143 17.15 16.37 -31.72
CA LYS A 143 16.63 17.09 -32.88
C LYS A 143 17.45 18.34 -33.20
N PHE A 144 17.79 19.14 -32.20
CA PHE A 144 18.59 20.35 -32.39
C PHE A 144 20.01 20.05 -32.83
N ASN A 145 20.64 19.01 -32.29
CA ASN A 145 21.96 18.57 -32.76
C ASN A 145 21.92 18.19 -34.25
N GLN A 146 20.89 17.46 -34.68
CA GLN A 146 20.74 17.09 -36.08
C GLN A 146 20.54 18.33 -36.97
N GLN A 147 19.65 19.24 -36.58
CA GLN A 147 19.42 20.50 -37.31
C GLN A 147 20.68 21.37 -37.40
N LEU A 148 21.48 21.40 -36.33
CA LEU A 148 22.75 22.13 -36.28
C LEU A 148 23.77 21.54 -37.25
N GLU A 149 23.90 20.21 -37.30
CA GLU A 149 24.79 19.55 -38.25
C GLU A 149 24.32 19.75 -39.71
N ASP A 150 23.03 19.63 -39.98
CA ASP A 150 22.47 19.91 -41.30
C ASP A 150 22.75 21.37 -41.74
N CYS A 151 22.61 22.32 -40.80
CA CYS A 151 22.93 23.73 -41.03
C CYS A 151 24.43 23.94 -41.31
N ARG A 152 25.31 23.29 -40.54
CA ARG A 152 26.77 23.36 -40.74
C ARG A 152 27.19 22.82 -42.11
N ILE A 153 26.62 21.69 -42.52
CA ILE A 153 26.86 21.08 -43.83
C ILE A 153 26.36 22.02 -44.94
N GLY A 154 25.14 22.55 -44.82
CA GLY A 154 24.58 23.49 -45.79
C GLY A 154 25.36 24.80 -45.90
N PHE A 155 25.85 25.32 -44.77
CA PHE A 155 26.71 26.51 -44.74
C PHE A 155 28.02 26.25 -45.47
N LYS A 156 28.72 25.15 -45.13
CA LYS A 156 29.98 24.77 -45.77
C LYS A 156 29.82 24.56 -47.29
N SER A 157 28.80 23.82 -47.70
CA SER A 157 28.49 23.61 -49.13
C SER A 157 28.23 24.93 -49.87
N THR A 158 27.53 25.86 -49.23
CA THR A 158 27.26 27.18 -49.82
C THR A 158 28.55 28.01 -49.93
N GLN A 159 29.40 27.99 -48.90
CA GLN A 159 30.69 28.66 -48.91
C GLN A 159 31.60 28.12 -50.01
N ASP A 160 31.71 26.80 -50.14
CA ASP A 160 32.52 26.13 -51.16
C ASP A 160 32.03 26.50 -52.57
N ARG A 161 30.71 26.45 -52.81
CA ARG A 161 30.09 26.86 -54.09
C ARG A 161 30.37 28.33 -54.44
N LEU A 162 30.32 29.23 -53.46
CA LEU A 162 30.61 30.65 -53.69
C LEU A 162 32.09 30.87 -54.01
N TYR A 163 32.99 30.14 -53.34
CA TYR A 163 34.43 30.20 -53.60
C TYR A 163 34.76 29.72 -55.01
N GLU A 164 34.23 28.56 -55.42
CA GLU A 164 34.38 28.03 -56.79
C GLU A 164 33.86 29.00 -57.85
N ARG A 165 32.65 29.56 -57.62
CA ARG A 165 32.06 30.56 -58.55
C ARG A 165 32.95 31.80 -58.67
N ASN A 166 33.47 32.31 -57.57
CA ASN A 166 34.34 33.50 -57.59
C ASN A 166 35.65 33.24 -58.31
N ASN A 167 36.25 32.05 -58.15
CA ASN A 167 37.45 31.67 -58.88
C ASN A 167 37.18 31.56 -60.38
N ALA A 168 36.10 30.89 -60.78
CA ALA A 168 35.70 30.78 -62.19
C ALA A 168 35.41 32.17 -62.82
N MET A 169 34.86 33.11 -62.06
CA MET A 169 34.66 34.49 -62.53
C MET A 169 35.99 35.23 -62.73
N ARG A 170 36.96 35.06 -61.81
CA ARG A 170 38.30 35.64 -61.92
C ARG A 170 39.08 35.10 -63.11
N GLU A 171 39.01 33.80 -63.37
CA GLU A 171 39.64 33.16 -64.53
C GLU A 171 39.08 33.67 -65.87
N ARG A 172 37.82 34.12 -65.91
CA ARG A 172 37.19 34.71 -67.11
C ARG A 172 37.50 36.19 -67.32
N THR A 173 38.03 36.88 -66.31
CA THR A 173 38.31 38.32 -66.36
C THR A 173 39.80 38.65 -66.48
N GLN A 174 40.68 37.63 -66.46
CA GLN A 174 42.08 37.72 -66.89
C GLN A 174 42.23 37.28 -68.36
#